data_AF-M5XE46-F1
#
_entry.id   AF-M5XE46-F1
#
_cell.length_a   1.000
_cell.length_b   1.000
_cell.length_c   1.000
_cell.angle_alpha   90.00
_cell.angle_beta   90.00
_cell.angle_gamma   90.00
#
_symmetry.space_group_name_H-M   'P 1'
#
loop_
_entity.id
_entity.type
_entity.pdbx_description
1 polymer ?
#
loop_
_entity_poly.entity_id
_entity_poly.type
_entity_poly.pdbx_seq_one_letter_code
_entity_poly.pdbx_strand_id
1 'polypeptide(L)'
;MERDRTLSAEPKKSDPENVKVIEWEEFEQELVRLWSLSSALSEAQEKKQSLQRKLESLIEVEAESLSRSNELEEMHQKLEARKMVLGNMSRHSMLAVEDTKKKEEQLSIELRSLLVAGTALSVARKRLEESNRLLSTEKGYVRLKNLQKMLRRRQQHMISQVSLLYPVKFTMGPAQEQELDSFPNTSRSGNSARFKPANQGTLTILGLHLTMLPFKMMSFFTNKKEVQKSATALGYVGHVRSCLTYSFLLKSSIALSIALGWFTFLYY
;
A
#
# COMPACT_ATOMS: atom_id res chain seq x y z
N MET A 1 19.86 -17.08 -78.21
CA MET A 1 19.66 -18.53 -78.31
C MET A 1 18.39 -18.76 -79.10
N GLU A 2 18.33 -18.45 -80.39
CA GLU A 2 19.04 -19.14 -81.48
C GLU A 2 18.78 -20.65 -81.46
N ARG A 3 17.78 -21.05 -82.27
CA ARG A 3 17.81 -22.29 -83.04
C ARG A 3 16.76 -22.23 -84.14
N ASP A 4 17.18 -21.64 -85.26
CA ASP A 4 16.63 -21.93 -86.56
C ASP A 4 16.72 -23.45 -86.81
N ARG A 5 15.58 -24.07 -87.09
CA ARG A 5 15.50 -25.36 -87.78
C ARG A 5 14.62 -25.17 -89.00
N THR A 6 15.23 -24.63 -90.03
CA THR A 6 14.84 -24.81 -91.43
C THR A 6 14.76 -26.30 -91.74
N LEU A 7 13.55 -26.85 -91.70
CA LEU A 7 13.27 -28.14 -92.30
C LEU A 7 13.17 -27.95 -93.81
N SER A 8 14.23 -28.41 -94.47
CA SER A 8 14.35 -28.61 -95.91
C SER A 8 13.07 -29.23 -96.48
N ALA A 9 12.40 -28.47 -97.34
CA ALA A 9 11.36 -28.98 -98.22
C ALA A 9 12.03 -29.74 -99.37
N GLU A 10 12.06 -31.07 -99.29
CA GLU A 10 12.23 -31.88 -100.49
C GLU A 10 10.99 -31.74 -101.37
N PRO A 11 11.13 -31.42 -102.67
CA PRO A 11 10.02 -31.50 -103.60
C PRO A 11 9.78 -32.99 -103.87
N LYS A 12 8.74 -33.56 -103.25
CA LYS A 12 8.16 -34.81 -103.75
C LYS A 12 7.74 -34.56 -105.19
N LYS A 13 8.48 -35.16 -106.13
CA LYS A 13 8.09 -35.28 -107.53
C LYS A 13 6.64 -35.75 -107.58
N SER A 14 5.79 -34.92 -108.16
CA SER A 14 4.44 -35.29 -108.56
C SER A 14 4.56 -36.32 -109.68
N ASP A 15 4.27 -37.59 -109.38
CA ASP A 15 3.96 -38.58 -110.39
C ASP A 15 2.74 -38.10 -111.20
N PRO A 16 2.85 -37.94 -112.53
CA PRO A 16 1.74 -37.50 -113.37
C PRO A 16 0.97 -38.70 -113.93
N GLU A 17 0.66 -39.72 -113.13
CA GLU A 17 0.06 -40.98 -113.63
C GLU A 17 -1.00 -41.57 -112.70
N ASN A 18 -1.88 -40.70 -112.19
CA ASN A 18 -3.21 -41.09 -111.72
C ASN A 18 -4.28 -40.18 -112.34
N VAL A 19 -4.07 -39.78 -113.60
CA VAL A 19 -5.14 -39.19 -114.40
C VAL A 19 -6.06 -40.34 -114.80
N LYS A 20 -7.02 -40.67 -113.95
CA LYS A 20 -8.12 -41.55 -114.34
C LYS A 20 -8.81 -40.88 -115.53
N VAL A 21 -8.75 -41.50 -116.70
CA VAL A 21 -9.58 -41.12 -117.85
C VAL A 21 -10.96 -41.64 -117.53
N ILE A 22 -11.80 -40.74 -117.03
CA ILE A 22 -13.15 -41.03 -116.53
C ILE A 22 -14.10 -41.01 -117.74
N GLU A 23 -14.91 -42.05 -117.89
CA GLU A 23 -15.99 -42.06 -118.89
C GLU A 23 -17.05 -41.01 -118.52
N TRP A 24 -17.73 -40.42 -119.52
CA TRP A 24 -18.61 -39.25 -119.29
C TRP A 24 -19.67 -39.48 -118.20
N GLU A 25 -20.23 -40.69 -118.06
CA GLU A 25 -21.16 -41.05 -116.98
C GLU A 25 -20.51 -41.12 -115.58
N GLU A 26 -19.25 -41.56 -115.46
CA GLU A 26 -18.52 -41.58 -114.19
C GLU A 26 -18.12 -40.16 -113.75
N PHE A 27 -17.95 -39.25 -114.71
CA PHE A 27 -17.62 -37.85 -114.45
C PHE A 27 -18.79 -37.11 -113.80
N GLU A 28 -20.02 -37.37 -114.27
CA GLU A 28 -21.23 -36.84 -113.64
C GLU A 28 -21.40 -37.37 -112.20
N GLN A 29 -21.11 -38.65 -111.95
CA GLN A 29 -21.17 -39.23 -110.62
C GLN A 29 -20.13 -38.61 -109.66
N GLU A 30 -18.91 -38.36 -110.14
CA GLU A 30 -17.87 -37.69 -109.37
C GLU A 30 -18.22 -36.22 -109.06
N LEU A 31 -18.92 -35.53 -109.96
CA LEU A 31 -19.45 -34.19 -109.69
C LEU A 31 -20.52 -34.21 -108.59
N VAL A 32 -21.47 -35.15 -108.63
CA VAL A 32 -22.47 -35.32 -107.57
C VAL A 32 -21.78 -35.63 -106.23
N ARG A 33 -20.75 -36.49 -106.24
CA ARG A 33 -19.96 -36.81 -105.05
C ARG A 33 -19.27 -35.57 -104.50
N LEU A 34 -18.59 -34.79 -105.34
CA LEU A 34 -17.94 -33.54 -104.94
C LEU A 34 -18.93 -32.51 -104.38
N TRP A 35 -20.12 -32.39 -104.96
CA TRP A 35 -21.17 -31.52 -104.46
C TRP A 35 -21.67 -31.95 -103.09
N SER A 36 -21.90 -33.25 -102.88
CA SER A 36 -22.31 -33.78 -101.57
C SER A 36 -21.23 -33.59 -100.50
N LEU A 37 -19.96 -33.79 -100.85
CA LEU A 37 -18.82 -33.55 -99.96
C LEU A 37 -18.65 -32.06 -99.63
N SER A 38 -18.80 -31.18 -100.63
CA SER A 38 -18.74 -29.74 -100.40
C SER A 38 -19.88 -29.27 -99.50
N SER A 39 -21.09 -29.83 -99.67
CA SER A 39 -22.23 -29.55 -98.80
C SER A 39 -22.03 -30.09 -97.38
N ALA A 40 -21.50 -31.31 -97.22
CA ALA A 40 -21.18 -31.87 -95.92
C ALA A 40 -20.06 -31.06 -95.22
N LEU A 41 -19.07 -30.58 -95.96
CA LEU A 41 -18.00 -29.72 -95.45
C LEU A 41 -18.56 -28.36 -94.99
N SER A 42 -19.45 -27.73 -95.76
CA SER A 42 -20.07 -26.48 -95.35
C SER A 42 -20.93 -26.65 -94.09
N GLU A 43 -21.73 -27.72 -94.01
CA GLU A 43 -22.54 -28.03 -92.82
C GLU A 43 -21.66 -28.31 -91.59
N ALA A 44 -20.56 -29.05 -91.76
CA ALA A 44 -19.60 -29.28 -90.68
C ALA A 44 -18.93 -27.97 -90.21
N GLN A 45 -18.65 -27.06 -91.14
CA GLN A 45 -18.06 -25.76 -90.82
C GLN A 45 -19.03 -24.84 -90.08
N GLU A 46 -20.32 -24.83 -90.45
CA GLU A 46 -21.38 -24.14 -89.71
C GLU A 46 -21.55 -24.71 -88.30
N LYS A 47 -21.57 -26.05 -88.16
CA LYS A 47 -21.63 -26.72 -86.86
C LYS A 47 -20.43 -26.33 -85.99
N LYS A 48 -19.22 -26.34 -86.54
CA LYS A 48 -18.00 -25.90 -85.86
C LYS A 48 -18.13 -24.46 -85.35
N GLN A 49 -18.60 -23.53 -86.19
CA GLN A 49 -18.79 -22.14 -85.79
C GLN A 49 -19.88 -21.96 -84.72
N SER A 50 -20.96 -22.76 -84.79
CA SER A 50 -22.02 -22.73 -83.78
C SER A 50 -21.52 -23.23 -82.41
N LEU A 51 -20.69 -24.28 -82.41
CA LEU A 51 -20.07 -24.82 -81.21
C LEU A 51 -19.06 -23.84 -80.63
N GLN A 52 -18.25 -23.20 -81.48
CA GLN A 52 -17.31 -22.17 -81.03
C GLN A 52 -18.02 -21.03 -80.31
N ARG A 53 -19.10 -20.48 -80.88
CA ARG A 53 -19.90 -19.43 -80.23
C ARG A 53 -20.51 -19.88 -78.89
N LYS A 54 -21.02 -21.12 -78.83
CA LYS A 54 -21.55 -21.68 -77.58
C LYS A 54 -20.45 -21.83 -76.52
N LEU A 55 -19.27 -22.32 -76.92
CA LEU A 55 -18.13 -22.49 -76.01
C LEU A 55 -17.65 -21.14 -75.48
N GLU A 56 -17.52 -20.14 -76.34
CA GLU A 56 -17.16 -18.76 -75.95
C GLU A 56 -18.18 -18.20 -74.94
N SER A 57 -19.49 -18.37 -75.19
CA SER A 57 -20.52 -17.92 -74.24
C SER A 57 -20.47 -18.64 -72.89
N LEU A 58 -20.13 -19.93 -72.87
CA LEU A 58 -19.99 -20.68 -71.63
C LEU A 58 -18.75 -20.27 -70.84
N ILE A 59 -17.62 -20.02 -71.53
CA ILE A 59 -16.39 -19.54 -70.91
C ILE A 59 -16.61 -18.16 -70.27
N GLU A 60 -17.33 -17.26 -70.95
CA GLU A 60 -17.66 -15.95 -70.41
C GLU A 60 -18.52 -16.04 -69.13
N VAL A 61 -19.58 -16.87 -69.16
CA VAL A 61 -20.43 -17.12 -68.00
C VAL A 61 -19.64 -17.76 -66.84
N GLU A 62 -18.75 -18.70 -67.14
CA GLU A 62 -17.89 -19.33 -66.14
C GLU A 62 -16.93 -18.32 -65.49
N ALA A 63 -16.31 -17.45 -66.31
CA ALA A 63 -15.42 -16.40 -65.81
C ALA A 63 -16.17 -15.41 -64.89
N GLU A 64 -17.38 -14.99 -65.26
CA GLU A 64 -18.22 -14.17 -64.40
C GLU A 64 -18.60 -14.89 -63.10
N SER A 65 -18.97 -16.17 -63.19
CA SER A 65 -19.34 -16.95 -62.00
C SER A 65 -18.16 -17.10 -61.04
N LEU A 66 -16.96 -17.31 -61.58
CA LEU A 66 -15.73 -17.40 -60.80
C LEU A 66 -15.38 -16.06 -60.15
N SER A 67 -15.53 -14.94 -60.87
CA SER A 67 -15.36 -13.60 -60.31
C SER A 67 -16.31 -13.35 -59.14
N ARG A 68 -17.61 -13.66 -59.31
CA ARG A 68 -18.61 -13.52 -58.24
C ARG A 68 -18.29 -14.40 -57.03
N SER A 69 -17.80 -15.61 -57.26
CA SER A 69 -17.39 -16.53 -56.18
C SER A 69 -16.20 -15.97 -55.40
N ASN A 70 -15.22 -15.39 -56.08
CA ASN A 70 -14.05 -14.78 -55.44
C ASN A 70 -14.46 -13.59 -54.56
N GLU A 71 -15.35 -12.73 -55.06
CA GLU A 71 -15.88 -11.60 -54.28
C GLU A 71 -16.63 -12.07 -53.01
N LEU A 72 -17.43 -13.13 -53.13
CA LEU A 72 -18.12 -13.73 -51.99
C LEU A 72 -17.14 -14.27 -50.95
N GLU A 73 -16.09 -14.94 -51.38
CA GLU A 73 -15.04 -15.46 -50.49
C GLU A 73 -14.30 -14.34 -49.77
N GLU A 74 -13.96 -13.25 -50.47
CA GLU A 74 -13.39 -12.06 -49.81
C GLU A 74 -14.32 -11.45 -48.76
N MET A 75 -15.62 -11.35 -49.06
CA MET A 75 -16.60 -10.85 -48.10
C MET A 75 -16.72 -11.78 -46.89
N HIS A 76 -16.70 -13.09 -47.11
CA HIS A 76 -16.72 -14.09 -46.04
C HIS A 76 -15.50 -13.97 -45.13
N GLN A 77 -14.30 -13.83 -45.69
CA GLN A 77 -13.07 -13.62 -44.93
C GLN A 77 -13.10 -12.32 -44.11
N LYS A 78 -13.60 -11.22 -44.70
CA LYS A 78 -13.79 -9.94 -43.99
C LYS A 78 -14.79 -10.09 -42.84
N LEU A 79 -15.86 -10.86 -43.03
CA LEU A 79 -16.86 -11.13 -42.00
C LEU A 79 -16.30 -11.96 -40.86
N GLU A 80 -15.57 -13.03 -41.13
CA GLU A 80 -14.93 -13.85 -40.10
C GLU A 80 -13.86 -13.05 -39.32
N ALA A 81 -13.08 -12.20 -39.99
CA ALA A 81 -12.15 -11.29 -39.30
C ALA A 81 -12.89 -10.35 -38.32
N ARG A 82 -14.01 -9.75 -38.74
CA ARG A 82 -14.84 -8.89 -37.88
C ARG A 82 -15.45 -9.66 -36.71
N LYS A 83 -15.93 -10.88 -36.94
CA LYS A 83 -16.47 -11.77 -35.91
C LYS A 83 -15.44 -12.12 -34.85
N MET A 84 -14.19 -12.40 -35.25
CA MET A 84 -13.09 -12.64 -34.31
C MET A 84 -12.76 -11.41 -33.47
N VAL A 85 -12.70 -10.22 -34.09
CA VAL A 85 -12.49 -8.96 -33.37
C VAL A 85 -13.62 -8.69 -32.39
N LEU A 86 -14.88 -8.83 -32.81
CA LEU A 86 -16.05 -8.66 -31.94
C LEU A 86 -16.04 -9.65 -30.77
N GLY A 87 -15.71 -10.91 -31.02
CA GLY A 87 -15.56 -11.93 -29.98
C GLY A 87 -14.45 -11.60 -28.98
N ASN A 88 -13.31 -11.08 -29.46
CA ASN A 88 -12.22 -10.62 -28.59
C ASN A 88 -12.64 -9.40 -27.76
N MET A 89 -13.29 -8.40 -28.38
CA MET A 89 -13.81 -7.22 -27.69
C MET A 89 -14.86 -7.59 -26.64
N SER A 90 -15.75 -8.52 -26.95
CA SER A 90 -16.77 -9.03 -26.01
C SER A 90 -16.12 -9.69 -24.80
N ARG A 91 -15.10 -10.55 -25.01
CA ARG A 91 -14.33 -11.15 -23.91
C ARG A 91 -13.64 -10.08 -23.05
N HIS A 92 -13.00 -9.08 -23.65
CA HIS A 92 -12.38 -7.99 -22.91
C HIS A 92 -13.39 -7.16 -22.11
N SER A 93 -14.56 -6.89 -22.68
CA SER A 93 -15.65 -6.20 -21.99
C SER A 93 -16.15 -7.00 -20.77
N MET A 94 -16.38 -8.31 -20.94
CA MET A 94 -16.77 -9.20 -19.84
C MET A 94 -15.74 -9.23 -18.72
N LEU A 95 -14.45 -9.34 -19.05
CA LEU A 95 -13.37 -9.29 -18.06
C LEU A 95 -13.34 -7.95 -17.31
N ALA A 96 -13.49 -6.83 -18.02
CA ALA A 96 -13.56 -5.52 -17.39
C ALA A 96 -14.76 -5.40 -16.43
N VAL A 97 -15.93 -5.92 -16.82
CA VAL A 97 -17.12 -5.97 -15.96
C VAL A 97 -16.84 -6.81 -14.71
N GLU A 98 -16.27 -8.00 -14.85
CA GLU A 98 -15.93 -8.83 -13.69
C GLU A 98 -14.93 -8.15 -12.74
N ASP A 99 -13.91 -7.47 -13.27
CA ASP A 99 -12.94 -6.76 -12.45
C ASP A 99 -13.56 -5.55 -11.73
N THR A 100 -14.49 -4.84 -12.37
CA THR A 100 -15.26 -3.78 -11.68
C THR A 100 -16.13 -4.34 -10.57
N LYS A 101 -16.77 -5.50 -10.79
CA LYS A 101 -17.58 -6.17 -9.78
C LYS A 101 -16.75 -6.64 -8.58
N LYS A 102 -15.57 -7.22 -8.81
CA LYS A 102 -14.64 -7.60 -7.72
C LYS A 102 -14.23 -6.39 -6.88
N LYS A 103 -13.93 -5.25 -7.53
CA LYS A 103 -13.60 -3.99 -6.84
C LYS A 103 -14.79 -3.46 -6.03
N GLU A 104 -16.00 -3.52 -6.59
CA GLU A 104 -17.22 -3.13 -5.89
C GLU A 104 -17.44 -3.99 -4.64
N GLU A 105 -17.30 -5.32 -4.77
CA GLU A 105 -17.41 -6.25 -3.65
C GLU A 105 -16.37 -5.96 -2.56
N GLN A 106 -15.11 -5.71 -2.93
CA GLN A 106 -14.06 -5.32 -1.98
C GLN A 106 -14.41 -4.02 -1.24
N LEU A 107 -14.81 -2.97 -1.98
CA LEU A 107 -15.21 -1.69 -1.39
C LEU A 107 -16.43 -1.86 -0.46
N SER A 108 -17.35 -2.76 -0.78
CA SER A 108 -18.50 -3.05 0.08
C SER A 108 -18.07 -3.63 1.44
N ILE A 109 -17.03 -4.47 1.46
CA ILE A 109 -16.46 -5.04 2.68
C ILE A 109 -15.75 -3.95 3.49
N GLU A 110 -14.93 -3.13 2.83
CA GLU A 110 -14.24 -2.00 3.47
C GLU A 110 -15.23 -1.00 4.07
N LEU A 111 -16.32 -0.68 3.36
CA LEU A 111 -17.38 0.22 3.84
C LEU A 111 -18.07 -0.36 5.08
N ARG A 112 -18.39 -1.66 5.10
CA ARG A 112 -18.96 -2.33 6.28
C ARG A 112 -17.99 -2.29 7.47
N SER A 113 -16.71 -2.55 7.23
CA SER A 113 -15.67 -2.46 8.26
C SER A 113 -15.55 -1.05 8.82
N LEU A 114 -15.54 -0.05 7.94
CA LEU A 114 -15.49 1.37 8.31
C LEU A 114 -16.73 1.80 9.10
N LEU A 115 -17.92 1.30 8.73
CA LEU A 115 -19.14 1.57 9.48
C LEU A 115 -19.06 1.03 10.91
N VAL A 116 -18.58 -0.20 11.10
CA VAL A 116 -18.35 -0.79 12.42
C VAL A 116 -17.32 0.04 13.21
N ALA A 117 -16.20 0.41 12.59
CA ALA A 117 -15.21 1.28 13.23
C ALA A 117 -15.79 2.66 13.60
N GLY A 118 -16.62 3.25 12.73
CA GLY A 118 -17.29 4.53 12.95
C GLY A 118 -18.28 4.47 14.11
N THR A 119 -19.05 3.39 14.24
CA THR A 119 -19.94 3.18 15.39
C THR A 119 -19.15 3.02 16.69
N ALA A 120 -18.08 2.23 16.70
CA ALA A 120 -17.20 2.07 17.85
C ALA A 120 -16.56 3.41 18.27
N LEU A 121 -16.11 4.21 17.29
CA LEU A 121 -15.56 5.54 17.52
C LEU A 121 -16.60 6.50 18.12
N SER A 122 -17.83 6.50 17.61
CA SER A 122 -18.94 7.31 18.15
C SER A 122 -19.23 6.94 19.61
N VAL A 123 -19.27 5.64 19.93
CA VAL A 123 -19.43 5.16 21.31
C VAL A 123 -18.26 5.61 22.20
N ALA A 124 -17.02 5.46 21.74
CA ALA A 124 -15.84 5.89 22.48
C ALA A 124 -15.84 7.41 22.73
N ARG A 125 -16.23 8.21 21.73
CA ARG A 125 -16.37 9.66 21.85
C ARG A 125 -17.43 10.05 22.88
N LYS A 126 -18.61 9.43 22.86
CA LYS A 126 -19.66 9.66 23.88
C LYS A 126 -19.16 9.37 25.28
N ARG A 127 -18.47 8.22 25.48
CA ARG A 127 -17.88 7.86 26.78
C ARG A 127 -16.83 8.87 27.25
N LEU A 128 -16.02 9.40 26.34
CA LEU A 128 -15.05 10.45 26.65
C LEU A 128 -15.73 11.75 27.05
N GLU A 129 -16.75 12.18 26.31
CA GLU A 129 -17.54 13.38 26.63
C GLU A 129 -18.25 13.23 27.99
N GLU A 130 -18.82 12.07 28.29
CA GLU A 130 -19.40 11.75 29.60
C GLU A 130 -18.36 11.79 30.72
N SER A 131 -17.18 11.20 30.51
CA SER A 131 -16.08 11.24 31.49
C SER A 131 -15.60 12.68 31.73
N ASN A 132 -15.43 13.46 30.67
CA ASN A 132 -15.05 14.86 30.78
C ASN A 132 -16.13 15.69 31.49
N ARG A 133 -17.41 15.40 31.23
CA ARG A 133 -18.52 15.97 31.99
C ARG A 133 -18.41 15.60 33.46
N LEU A 134 -18.21 14.33 33.82
CA LEU A 134 -18.06 13.92 35.22
C LEU A 134 -16.87 14.57 35.93
N LEU A 135 -15.76 14.82 35.21
CA LEU A 135 -14.61 15.56 35.76
C LEU A 135 -14.95 17.04 35.96
N SER A 136 -15.60 17.65 34.97
CA SER A 136 -15.98 19.07 34.93
C SER A 136 -17.15 19.40 35.87
N THR A 137 -18.08 18.46 36.05
CA THR A 137 -19.23 18.58 36.94
C THR A 137 -18.80 18.38 38.38
N GLU A 138 -18.88 19.48 39.15
CA GLU A 138 -18.92 19.71 40.61
C GLU A 138 -18.03 18.91 41.57
N LYS A 139 -17.70 17.63 41.32
CA LYS A 139 -17.03 16.74 42.28
C LYS A 139 -15.68 16.20 41.81
N GLY A 140 -15.33 16.34 40.53
CA GLY A 140 -14.04 15.90 39.99
C GLY A 140 -12.91 16.89 40.28
N TYR A 141 -12.80 17.93 39.44
CA TYR A 141 -11.73 18.94 39.56
C TYR A 141 -11.71 19.68 40.90
N VAL A 142 -12.90 20.02 41.43
CA VAL A 142 -13.03 20.72 42.71
C VAL A 142 -12.47 19.86 43.85
N ARG A 143 -12.77 18.56 43.88
CA ARG A 143 -12.27 17.63 44.90
C ARG A 143 -10.76 17.46 44.82
N LEU A 144 -10.21 17.34 43.61
CA LEU A 144 -8.77 17.25 43.41
C LEU A 144 -8.04 18.51 43.88
N LYS A 145 -8.58 19.69 43.53
CA LYS A 145 -8.05 21.00 43.97
C LYS A 145 -8.10 21.12 45.50
N ASN A 146 -9.16 20.65 46.15
CA ASN A 146 -9.29 20.65 47.61
C ASN A 146 -8.29 19.71 48.28
N LEU A 147 -8.09 18.50 47.73
CA LEU A 147 -7.08 17.55 48.22
C LEU A 147 -5.67 18.13 48.10
N GLN A 148 -5.35 18.76 46.98
CA GLN A 148 -4.07 19.45 46.77
C GLN A 148 -3.84 20.52 47.85
N LYS A 149 -4.84 21.37 48.13
CA LYS A 149 -4.75 22.38 49.19
C LYS A 149 -4.51 21.75 50.57
N MET A 150 -5.18 20.64 50.88
CA MET A 150 -5.03 19.93 52.16
C MET A 150 -3.62 19.35 52.32
N LEU A 151 -3.09 18.71 51.28
CA LEU A 151 -1.72 18.18 51.28
C LEU A 151 -0.67 19.28 51.45
N ARG A 152 -0.84 20.43 50.78
CA ARG A 152 0.04 21.59 50.98
C ARG A 152 0.03 22.08 52.43
N ARG A 153 -1.15 22.20 53.05
CA ARG A 153 -1.26 22.61 54.46
C ARG A 153 -0.56 21.62 55.40
N ARG A 154 -0.75 20.32 55.18
CA ARG A 154 -0.08 19.28 55.97
C ARG A 154 1.44 19.33 55.79
N GLN A 155 1.92 19.53 54.56
CA GLN A 155 3.34 19.68 54.27
C GLN A 155 3.92 20.89 54.99
N GLN A 156 3.26 22.06 54.93
CA GLN A 156 3.70 23.27 55.63
C GLN A 156 3.74 23.06 57.15
N HIS A 157 2.74 22.39 57.71
CA HIS A 157 2.73 22.08 59.14
C HIS A 157 3.89 21.18 59.54
N MET A 158 4.15 20.11 58.77
CA MET A 158 5.28 19.22 59.00
C MET A 158 6.63 19.97 58.89
N ILE A 159 6.78 20.85 57.89
CA ILE A 159 7.97 21.69 57.74
C ILE A 159 8.14 22.61 58.97
N SER A 160 7.06 23.23 59.44
CA SER A 160 7.07 24.10 60.62
C SER A 160 7.46 23.33 61.89
N GLN A 161 6.89 22.13 62.10
CA GLN A 161 7.24 21.26 63.22
C GLN A 161 8.73 20.87 63.21
N VAL A 162 9.27 20.50 62.05
CA VAL A 162 10.70 20.17 61.91
C VAL A 162 11.58 21.40 62.13
N SER A 163 11.16 22.57 61.64
CA SER A 163 11.89 23.84 61.82
C SER A 163 11.96 24.29 63.28
N LEU A 164 11.00 23.90 64.13
CA LEU A 164 11.02 24.20 65.56
C LEU A 164 12.03 23.28 66.30
N LEU A 165 12.09 22.02 65.90
CA LEU A 165 12.98 21.02 66.52
C LEU A 165 14.44 21.19 66.08
N TYR A 166 14.65 21.66 64.85
CA TYR A 166 15.96 21.94 64.29
C TYR A 166 15.87 23.27 63.52
N PRO A 167 16.59 24.34 63.93
CA PRO A 167 16.57 25.60 63.21
C PRO A 167 17.24 25.42 61.85
N VAL A 168 16.43 25.10 60.86
CA VAL A 168 16.85 24.94 59.48
C VAL A 168 16.42 26.19 58.72
N LYS A 169 17.38 26.94 58.19
CA LYS A 169 17.14 28.19 57.45
C LYS A 169 16.78 27.84 56.00
N PHE A 170 15.49 27.86 55.67
CA PHE A 170 15.01 27.72 54.29
C PHE A 170 14.86 29.11 53.65
N THR A 171 15.70 29.45 52.68
CA THR A 171 15.47 30.60 51.80
C THR A 171 14.64 30.14 50.61
N MET A 172 13.31 30.16 50.76
CA MET A 172 12.39 29.97 49.64
C MET A 172 12.19 31.33 48.97
N GLY A 173 12.58 31.49 47.70
CA GLY A 173 12.29 32.68 46.90
C GLY A 173 10.78 32.94 46.80
N PRO A 174 10.36 34.19 46.50
CA PRO A 174 8.97 34.62 46.62
C PRO A 174 8.02 33.73 45.81
N ALA A 175 6.84 33.54 46.40
CA ALA A 175 5.73 32.73 45.94
C ALA A 175 5.53 32.81 44.41
N GLN A 176 5.85 31.72 43.71
CA GLN A 176 5.31 31.52 42.38
C GLN A 176 3.91 30.95 42.57
N GLU A 177 2.92 31.84 42.46
CA GLU A 177 1.60 31.49 41.93
C GLU A 177 1.83 30.84 40.56
N GLN A 178 2.15 29.54 40.56
CA GLN A 178 2.11 28.74 39.36
C GLN A 178 0.63 28.42 39.15
N GLU A 179 -0.05 29.37 38.52
CA GLU A 179 -1.27 29.13 37.76
C GLU A 179 -1.08 27.85 36.95
N LEU A 180 -1.95 26.88 37.21
CA LEU A 180 -2.10 25.67 36.40
C LEU A 180 -2.92 25.97 35.13
N ASP A 181 -2.94 27.21 34.67
CA ASP A 181 -3.73 27.69 33.53
C ASP A 181 -2.87 27.93 32.27
N SER A 182 -1.86 27.09 32.05
CA SER A 182 -1.19 27.02 30.74
C SER A 182 -0.86 25.58 30.36
N PHE A 183 -1.89 24.82 30.01
CA PHE A 183 -1.72 23.77 29.01
C PHE A 183 -1.71 24.46 27.63
N PRO A 184 -0.61 24.47 26.87
CA PRO A 184 -0.68 24.89 25.49
C PRO A 184 -1.32 23.76 24.69
N ASN A 185 -2.63 23.86 24.46
CA ASN A 185 -3.24 23.30 23.27
C ASN A 185 -2.63 24.02 22.07
N THR A 186 -1.59 23.45 21.45
CA THR A 186 -1.34 23.57 20.00
C THR A 186 -0.10 22.77 19.61
N SER A 187 -0.34 21.87 18.66
CA SER A 187 0.63 21.20 17.80
C SER A 187 1.66 22.16 17.18
N ARG A 188 2.95 22.03 17.53
CA ARG A 188 4.02 22.00 16.51
C ARG A 188 5.37 21.55 17.07
N SER A 189 5.96 20.66 16.30
CA SER A 189 7.34 20.18 16.30
C SER A 189 8.42 21.23 16.59
N GLY A 190 9.45 20.80 17.34
CA GLY A 190 10.83 21.22 17.15
C GLY A 190 11.31 22.47 17.89
N ASN A 191 11.93 22.27 19.07
CA ASN A 191 13.30 22.72 19.39
C ASN A 191 13.56 22.70 20.91
N SER A 192 14.45 21.80 21.34
CA SER A 192 14.99 21.75 22.69
C SER A 192 16.07 22.82 22.85
N ALA A 193 15.69 24.02 23.24
CA ALA A 193 16.66 25.00 23.72
C ALA A 193 16.03 25.94 24.74
N ARG A 194 16.72 26.04 25.89
CA ARG A 194 16.61 27.12 26.88
C ARG A 194 15.44 27.02 27.88
N PHE A 195 15.48 25.99 28.72
CA PHE A 195 15.06 26.17 30.12
C PHE A 195 16.23 26.74 30.91
N LYS A 196 16.22 28.06 31.18
CA LYS A 196 17.09 28.66 32.20
C LYS A 196 16.61 28.17 33.57
N PRO A 197 17.47 27.57 34.43
CA PRO A 197 17.05 27.19 35.78
C PRO A 197 17.01 28.45 36.64
N ALA A 198 15.82 29.04 36.80
CA ALA A 198 15.61 30.10 37.76
C ALA A 198 15.40 29.48 39.15
N ASN A 199 16.35 29.80 40.04
CA ASN A 199 16.27 29.77 41.51
C ASN A 199 16.28 28.38 42.17
N GLN A 200 17.50 27.87 42.39
CA GLN A 200 17.79 26.76 43.31
C GLN A 200 17.53 27.25 44.76
N GLY A 201 16.52 26.69 45.42
CA GLY A 201 16.35 26.86 46.87
C GLY A 201 17.48 26.15 47.60
N THR A 202 18.47 26.90 48.08
CA THR A 202 19.54 26.37 48.93
C THR A 202 19.08 26.30 50.38
N LEU A 203 19.28 25.15 51.01
CA LEU A 203 19.01 24.88 52.40
C LEU A 203 20.31 24.80 53.19
N THR A 204 20.51 25.61 54.22
CA THR A 204 21.72 25.51 55.07
C THR A 204 21.37 24.91 56.42
N ILE A 205 22.00 23.79 56.77
CA ILE A 205 21.91 23.18 58.10
C ILE A 205 23.31 23.22 58.71
N LEU A 206 23.50 23.95 59.81
CA LEU A 206 24.77 24.03 60.56
C LEU A 206 25.99 24.37 59.67
N GLY A 207 25.83 25.29 58.71
CA GLY A 207 26.91 25.74 57.82
C GLY A 207 27.15 24.88 56.57
N LEU A 208 26.42 23.77 56.40
CA LEU A 208 26.51 22.93 55.20
C LEU A 208 25.39 23.28 54.20
N HIS A 209 25.76 23.67 52.97
CA HIS A 209 24.82 24.03 51.90
C HIS A 209 24.25 22.78 51.22
N LEU A 210 22.98 22.46 51.49
CA LEU A 210 22.19 21.49 50.73
C LEU A 210 21.44 22.21 49.60
N THR A 211 21.88 21.99 48.36
CA THR A 211 21.12 22.41 47.18
C THR A 211 19.95 21.44 47.00
N MET A 212 18.72 21.87 47.27
CA MET A 212 17.54 21.06 46.92
C MET A 212 17.33 21.17 45.41
N LEU A 213 17.71 20.12 44.68
CA LEU A 213 17.45 20.02 43.25
C LEU A 213 15.91 20.02 43.06
N PRO A 214 15.36 20.85 42.15
CA PRO A 214 13.92 20.90 41.94
C PRO A 214 13.40 19.48 41.69
N PHE A 215 12.26 19.16 42.32
CA PHE A 215 11.50 17.92 42.11
C PHE A 215 11.04 17.88 40.64
N LYS A 216 11.97 17.61 39.73
CA LYS A 216 11.68 17.33 38.35
C LYS A 216 11.06 15.94 38.34
N MET A 217 9.86 15.88 37.75
CA MET A 217 9.12 14.67 37.46
C MET A 217 10.10 13.54 37.08
N MET A 218 9.88 12.36 37.67
CA MET A 218 10.73 11.18 37.71
C MET A 218 11.22 10.72 36.31
N SER A 219 12.12 11.47 35.68
CA SER A 219 12.84 11.07 34.49
C SER A 219 14.26 10.76 34.93
N PHE A 220 14.51 9.47 35.12
CA PHE A 220 15.79 8.78 35.18
C PHE A 220 17.03 9.68 35.16
N PHE A 221 17.79 9.64 36.26
CA PHE A 221 19.09 10.27 36.42
C PHE A 221 19.95 10.10 35.16
N THR A 222 20.12 11.18 34.40
CA THR A 222 20.86 11.15 33.13
C THR A 222 22.37 11.26 33.34
N ASN A 223 22.82 11.68 34.54
CA ASN A 223 24.23 11.92 34.84
C ASN A 223 24.76 10.96 35.92
N LYS A 224 25.57 9.98 35.51
CA LYS A 224 26.17 8.95 36.39
C LYS A 224 27.00 9.55 37.55
N LYS A 225 27.61 10.72 37.35
CA LYS A 225 28.45 11.38 38.37
C LYS A 225 27.61 12.01 39.48
N GLU A 226 26.37 12.38 39.21
CA GLU A 226 25.46 12.97 40.20
C GLU A 226 24.86 11.89 41.11
N VAL A 227 24.54 10.72 40.55
CA VAL A 227 24.05 9.55 41.31
C VAL A 227 25.07 9.10 42.34
N GLN A 228 26.36 9.06 41.96
CA GLN A 228 27.41 8.65 42.88
C GLN A 228 27.59 9.67 44.01
N LYS A 229 27.60 10.97 43.70
CA LYS A 229 27.72 12.03 44.72
C LYS A 229 26.53 12.04 45.68
N SER A 230 25.31 11.85 45.19
CA SER A 230 24.10 11.79 46.03
C SER A 230 24.05 10.51 46.87
N ALA A 231 24.45 9.37 46.31
CA ALA A 231 24.58 8.11 47.04
C ALA A 231 25.64 8.21 48.15
N THR A 232 26.78 8.82 47.89
CA THR A 232 27.83 9.06 48.90
C THR A 232 27.35 10.02 49.99
N ALA A 233 26.66 11.11 49.64
CA ALA A 233 26.08 12.02 50.63
C ALA A 233 25.02 11.35 51.50
N LEU A 234 24.13 10.55 50.92
CA LEU A 234 23.14 9.77 51.66
C LEU A 234 23.79 8.70 52.54
N GLY A 235 24.88 8.09 52.07
CA GLY A 235 25.71 7.17 52.84
C GLY A 235 26.29 7.82 54.11
N TYR A 236 26.77 9.06 54.02
CA TYR A 236 27.22 9.82 55.19
C TYR A 236 26.09 10.13 56.18
N VAL A 237 24.91 10.52 55.70
CA VAL A 237 23.74 10.76 56.57
C VAL A 237 23.30 9.47 57.26
N GLY A 238 23.33 8.35 56.54
CA GLY A 238 23.09 7.01 57.09
C GLY A 238 24.11 6.63 58.17
N HIS A 239 25.40 6.90 57.93
CA HIS A 239 26.45 6.68 58.92
C HIS A 239 26.28 7.56 60.17
N VAL A 240 25.93 8.83 60.02
CA VAL A 240 25.69 9.72 61.18
C VAL A 240 24.52 9.22 62.01
N ARG A 241 23.41 8.83 61.36
CA ARG A 241 22.26 8.24 62.05
C ARG A 241 22.61 6.91 62.73
N SER A 242 23.36 6.04 62.03
CA SER A 242 23.83 4.76 62.56
C SER A 242 24.76 4.95 63.76
N CYS A 243 25.69 5.90 63.69
CA CYS A 243 26.64 6.21 64.76
C CYS A 243 25.93 6.85 65.98
N LEU A 244 24.91 7.69 65.76
CA LEU A 244 24.04 8.18 66.84
C LEU A 244 23.27 7.03 67.52
N THR A 245 22.70 6.10 66.75
CA THR A 245 22.00 4.94 67.33
C THR A 245 22.96 4.00 68.06
N TYR A 246 24.16 3.76 67.53
CA TYR A 246 25.17 2.91 68.17
C TYR A 246 25.73 3.55 69.45
N SER A 247 25.94 4.88 69.47
CA SER A 247 26.38 5.59 70.67
C SER A 247 25.31 5.61 71.77
N PHE A 248 24.03 5.72 71.40
CA PHE A 248 22.93 5.66 72.35
C PHE A 248 22.80 4.27 72.97
N LEU A 249 22.90 3.22 72.14
CA LEU A 249 22.88 1.83 72.60
C LEU A 249 24.11 1.50 73.47
N LEU A 250 25.31 1.96 73.11
CA LEU A 250 26.51 1.74 73.91
C LEU A 250 26.44 2.44 75.26
N LYS A 251 25.93 3.68 75.32
CA LYS A 251 25.67 4.37 76.60
C LYS A 251 24.65 3.63 77.47
N SER A 252 23.57 3.11 76.87
CA SER A 252 22.59 2.31 77.62
C SER A 252 23.17 1.00 78.14
N SER A 253 24.07 0.36 77.40
CA SER A 253 24.72 -0.89 77.80
C SER A 253 25.75 -0.70 78.93
N ILE A 254 26.54 0.38 78.89
CA ILE A 254 27.48 0.74 79.96
C ILE A 254 26.72 1.13 81.23
N ALA A 255 25.62 1.90 81.11
CA ALA A 255 24.77 2.24 82.26
C ALA A 255 24.15 0.99 82.92
N LEU A 256 23.73 0.00 82.12
CA LEU A 256 23.22 -1.28 82.62
C LEU A 256 24.31 -2.11 83.31
N SER A 257 25.53 -2.11 82.76
CA SER A 257 26.67 -2.86 83.30
C SER A 257 27.21 -2.25 84.60
N ILE A 258 27.21 -0.92 84.74
CA ILE A 258 27.52 -0.24 86.00
C ILE A 258 26.41 -0.51 87.04
N ALA A 259 25.13 -0.44 86.65
CA ALA A 259 24.03 -0.73 87.57
C ALA A 259 24.08 -2.18 88.12
N LEU A 260 24.42 -3.16 87.27
CA LEU A 260 24.61 -4.55 87.67
C LEU A 260 25.88 -4.75 88.52
N GLY A 261 26.97 -4.01 88.25
CA GLY A 261 28.20 -4.05 89.05
C GLY A 261 28.06 -3.44 90.45
N TRP A 262 27.22 -2.40 90.61
CA TRP A 262 26.85 -1.88 91.94
C TRP A 262 25.94 -2.85 92.70
N PHE A 263 25.09 -3.60 92.00
CA PHE A 263 24.23 -4.61 92.61
C PHE A 263 25.00 -5.83 93.12
N THR A 264 26.10 -6.21 92.47
CA THR A 264 26.99 -7.29 92.94
C THR A 264 27.95 -6.84 94.05
N PHE A 265 28.33 -5.56 94.13
CA PHE A 265 29.17 -5.03 95.21
C PHE A 265 28.41 -4.80 96.53
N LEU A 266 27.07 -4.67 96.49
CA LEU A 266 26.24 -4.52 97.70
C LEU A 266 25.87 -5.86 98.37
N TYR A 267 26.24 -7.00 97.75
CA TYR A 267 25.87 -8.35 98.19
C TYR A 267 27.07 -9.24 98.55
N TYR A 268 28.24 -8.64 98.81
CA TYR A 268 29.42 -9.29 99.39
C TYR A 268 30.00 -8.45 100.53
#